data_AF-A0A947BWJ6-F1
#
_entry.id   AF-A0A947BWJ6-F1
#
_cell.length_a   1.000
_cell.length_b   1.000
_cell.length_c   1.000
_cell.angle_alpha   90.00
_cell.angle_beta   90.00
_cell.angle_gamma   90.00
#
_symmetry.space_group_name_H-M   'P 1'
#
loop_
_entity.id
_entity.type
_entity.pdbx_description
1 polymer ?
#
loop_
_entity_poly.entity_id
_entity_poly.type
_entity_poly.pdbx_seq_one_letter_code
_entity_poly.pdbx_strand_id
1 'polypeptide(L)'
;CFVSAETGSGLNQLLNIITKLMPSPYEANPPQFMKGEGESAKPIEVTANPDDHFIGHVFKIKVDPYIGRMGIFRIHQGTIKAGDQVFIGERRKAFKVAHLYRLQGKDTIEIASGVAGDICAVSKIDELHFDAVLHSSHDEDQYHLSSISLPPPMHGVALELQRRGDEKKLSDALHRLTAEDPSLVLEYNAQANETVLRGIGDLHLRLVLERMKDEYELDVATRPPKISYRETVTRKAEGHHRHKKQTGGAGQFGEVHLKIEPLPRGAGFEFVNKVVGGSIPSQFIPAVEKGVRQLMDDGAVAGYPLQDVRVIVYDGKHHPVDSKEVAFVAAGKKAFANAIGKAAPIVLEPIAHVEVTTTGDHVGDITGHLAGVRGRIHGNDTVSGNQVRITAEVPVSELGDYQTTLKSLTGGEGAFTMAFDHYDAVPPDVQKRLIQEFRPSDD
;
A
#
# COMPACT_ATOMS: atom_id res chain seq x y z
N CYS A 1 -29.85 -16.09 30.32
CA CYS A 1 -30.42 -14.97 31.11
C CYS A 1 -31.03 -13.99 30.12
N PHE A 2 -32.26 -13.56 30.34
CA PHE A 2 -32.88 -12.52 29.53
C PHE A 2 -32.57 -11.16 30.15
N VAL A 3 -32.04 -10.24 29.35
CA VAL A 3 -31.63 -8.90 29.78
C VAL A 3 -32.19 -7.90 28.79
N SER A 4 -32.77 -6.83 29.31
CA SER A 4 -33.06 -5.63 28.55
C SER A 4 -32.04 -4.57 28.95
N ALA A 5 -31.12 -4.25 28.05
CA ALA A 5 -30.10 -3.23 28.30
C ALA A 5 -30.72 -1.82 28.40
N GLU A 6 -31.80 -1.57 27.66
CA GLU A 6 -32.50 -0.29 27.65
C GLU A 6 -33.21 0.01 28.97
N THR A 7 -33.91 -1.00 29.53
CA THR A 7 -34.66 -0.84 30.79
C THR A 7 -33.84 -1.24 32.03
N GLY A 8 -32.63 -1.77 31.84
CA GLY A 8 -31.77 -2.30 32.90
C GLY A 8 -32.29 -3.59 33.56
N SER A 9 -33.40 -4.14 33.09
CA SER A 9 -34.01 -5.35 33.67
C SER A 9 -33.12 -6.56 33.41
N GLY A 10 -32.74 -7.29 34.47
CA GLY A 10 -31.91 -8.48 34.38
C GLY A 10 -30.40 -8.24 34.43
N LEU A 11 -29.93 -6.98 34.49
CA LEU A 11 -28.50 -6.65 34.43
C LEU A 11 -27.70 -7.26 35.60
N ASN A 12 -28.22 -7.19 36.83
CA ASN A 12 -27.56 -7.77 38.00
C ASN A 12 -27.43 -9.29 37.89
N GLN A 13 -28.44 -9.96 37.31
CA GLN A 13 -28.41 -11.40 37.07
C GLN A 13 -27.36 -11.74 36.02
N LEU A 14 -27.22 -10.93 34.96
CA LEU A 14 -26.16 -11.09 33.96
C LEU A 14 -24.77 -10.92 34.57
N LEU A 15 -24.54 -9.86 35.36
CA LEU A 15 -23.26 -9.64 36.04
C LEU A 15 -22.90 -10.82 36.95
N ASN A 16 -23.88 -11.31 37.72
CA ASN A 16 -23.69 -12.50 38.55
C ASN A 16 -23.32 -13.74 37.72
N ILE A 17 -23.94 -13.92 36.55
CA ILE A 17 -23.59 -15.03 35.64
C ILE A 17 -22.17 -14.88 35.10
N ILE A 18 -21.79 -13.67 34.66
CA ILE A 18 -20.43 -13.39 34.20
C ILE A 18 -19.41 -13.75 35.28
N THR A 19 -19.62 -13.30 36.52
CA THR A 19 -18.69 -13.60 37.63
C THR A 19 -18.59 -15.09 38.00
N LYS A 20 -19.61 -15.89 37.68
CA LYS A 20 -19.66 -17.31 38.07
C LYS A 20 -19.28 -18.28 36.96
N LEU A 21 -19.51 -17.91 35.70
CA LEU A 21 -19.40 -18.82 34.56
C LEU A 21 -18.36 -18.40 33.52
N MET A 22 -17.93 -17.14 33.47
CA MET A 22 -16.89 -16.72 32.52
C MET A 22 -15.52 -17.14 33.03
N PRO A 23 -14.61 -17.56 32.15
CA PRO A 23 -13.30 -18.06 32.55
C PRO A 23 -12.46 -16.94 33.17
N SER A 24 -11.79 -17.26 34.25
CA SER A 24 -10.67 -16.45 34.75
C SER A 24 -9.49 -16.53 33.78
N PRO A 25 -8.53 -15.58 33.84
CA PRO A 25 -7.31 -15.64 33.02
C PRO A 25 -6.53 -16.95 33.14
N TYR A 26 -6.67 -17.68 34.27
CA TYR A 26 -6.03 -18.97 34.52
C TYR A 26 -6.78 -20.17 33.90
N GLU A 27 -8.07 -20.02 33.60
CA GLU A 27 -8.91 -21.06 32.99
C GLU A 27 -9.03 -20.89 31.46
N ALA A 28 -8.59 -19.74 30.93
CA ALA A 28 -8.61 -19.46 29.51
C ALA A 28 -7.55 -20.27 28.76
N ASN A 29 -7.75 -20.42 27.44
CA ASN A 29 -6.74 -21.04 26.59
C ASN A 29 -5.42 -20.25 26.67
N PRO A 30 -4.27 -20.93 26.80
CA PRO A 30 -2.98 -20.26 26.86
C PRO A 30 -2.74 -19.46 25.57
N PRO A 31 -2.11 -18.28 25.68
CA PRO A 31 -1.79 -17.47 24.51
C PRO A 31 -0.78 -18.21 23.62
N GLN A 32 -0.97 -18.15 22.31
CA GLN A 32 -0.07 -18.78 21.35
C GLN A 32 1.12 -17.87 21.06
N PHE A 33 2.11 -17.87 21.96
CA PHE A 33 3.38 -17.20 21.73
C PHE A 33 4.31 -18.10 20.90
N MET A 34 5.09 -17.45 20.06
CA MET A 34 6.04 -18.06 19.14
C MET A 34 7.41 -17.36 19.30
N LYS A 35 8.52 -18.11 19.21
CA LYS A 35 9.90 -17.57 19.14
C LYS A 35 10.44 -17.66 17.73
N GLY A 36 11.03 -16.57 17.24
CA GLY A 36 11.68 -16.51 15.92
C GLY A 36 10.75 -15.94 14.85
N GLU A 37 11.08 -16.07 13.57
CA GLU A 37 10.26 -15.53 12.46
C GLU A 37 9.95 -16.61 11.41
N GLY A 38 8.78 -16.47 10.76
CA GLY A 38 8.36 -17.32 9.64
C GLY A 38 8.15 -18.80 10.01
N GLU A 39 8.40 -19.70 9.07
CA GLU A 39 8.22 -21.16 9.24
C GLU A 39 9.15 -21.77 10.31
N SER A 40 10.17 -21.03 10.74
CA SER A 40 11.12 -21.45 11.78
C SER A 40 10.64 -21.17 13.21
N ALA A 41 9.50 -20.47 13.34
CA ALA A 41 8.99 -20.04 14.63
C ALA A 41 8.55 -21.25 15.48
N LYS A 42 8.99 -21.29 16.74
CA LYS A 42 8.66 -22.38 17.68
C LYS A 42 7.62 -21.93 18.70
N PRO A 43 6.58 -22.73 18.98
CA PRO A 43 5.63 -22.40 20.04
C PRO A 43 6.32 -22.39 21.40
N ILE A 44 5.99 -21.39 22.20
CA ILE A 44 6.47 -21.23 23.58
C ILE A 44 5.27 -21.22 24.51
N GLU A 45 5.42 -21.87 25.65
CA GLU A 45 4.46 -21.79 26.73
C GLU A 45 4.77 -20.57 27.60
N VAL A 46 3.84 -19.62 27.64
CA VAL A 46 3.88 -18.45 28.53
C VAL A 46 3.05 -18.78 29.76
N THR A 47 3.70 -18.76 30.92
CA THR A 47 3.10 -19.14 32.20
C THR A 47 2.38 -17.94 32.82
N ALA A 48 1.22 -18.14 33.44
CA ALA A 48 0.50 -17.05 34.11
C ALA A 48 1.07 -16.72 35.51
N ASN A 49 2.35 -17.04 35.75
CA ASN A 49 2.99 -16.92 37.06
C ASN A 49 3.48 -15.48 37.30
N PRO A 50 3.12 -14.83 38.42
CA PRO A 50 3.56 -13.46 38.74
C PRO A 50 5.07 -13.28 38.95
N ASP A 51 5.79 -14.36 39.30
CA ASP A 51 7.23 -14.33 39.62
C ASP A 51 8.14 -14.53 38.39
N ASP A 52 7.58 -14.95 37.26
CA ASP A 52 8.32 -15.16 36.02
C ASP A 52 8.60 -13.82 35.32
N HIS A 53 9.45 -13.84 34.27
CA HIS A 53 9.75 -12.64 33.49
C HIS A 53 8.48 -12.00 32.93
N PHE A 54 8.41 -10.67 32.97
CA PHE A 54 7.24 -9.94 32.49
C PHE A 54 7.09 -10.13 30.98
N ILE A 55 5.88 -10.48 30.54
CA ILE A 55 5.48 -10.51 29.12
C ILE A 55 4.12 -9.84 29.00
N GLY A 56 4.07 -8.74 28.23
CA GLY A 56 2.86 -8.01 27.89
C GLY A 56 2.64 -7.94 26.39
N HIS A 57 1.39 -7.89 25.94
CA HIS A 57 1.03 -7.77 24.51
C HIS A 57 0.21 -6.52 24.26
N VAL A 58 0.70 -5.64 23.39
CA VAL A 58 0.04 -4.39 22.99
C VAL A 58 -1.00 -4.68 21.91
N PHE A 59 -2.28 -4.69 22.29
CA PHE A 59 -3.38 -4.94 21.35
C PHE A 59 -4.08 -3.66 20.88
N LYS A 60 -3.80 -2.50 21.51
CA LYS A 60 -4.41 -1.23 21.09
C LYS A 60 -3.48 -0.07 21.35
N ILE A 61 -3.42 0.83 20.37
CA ILE A 61 -2.74 2.11 20.49
C ILE A 61 -3.76 3.21 20.34
N LYS A 62 -3.58 4.25 21.16
CA LYS A 62 -4.28 5.51 21.03
C LYS A 62 -3.24 6.62 21.00
N VAL A 63 -3.21 7.39 19.93
CA VAL A 63 -2.33 8.54 19.77
C VAL A 63 -3.16 9.79 19.98
N ASP A 64 -3.05 10.37 21.16
CA ASP A 64 -3.72 11.62 21.49
C ASP A 64 -2.80 12.82 21.14
N PRO A 65 -3.30 13.89 20.52
CA PRO A 65 -2.50 15.07 20.18
C PRO A 65 -1.82 15.74 21.40
N TYR A 66 -2.40 15.62 22.59
CA TYR A 66 -1.96 16.30 23.81
C TYR A 66 -1.22 15.35 24.77
N ILE A 67 -1.72 14.13 24.94
CA ILE A 67 -1.17 13.14 25.89
C ILE A 67 -0.03 12.33 25.26
N GLY A 68 0.03 12.28 23.93
CA GLY A 68 0.99 11.49 23.16
C GLY A 68 0.53 10.06 22.91
N ARG A 69 1.46 9.19 22.53
CA ARG A 69 1.18 7.77 22.24
C ARG A 69 0.93 6.98 23.53
N MET A 70 -0.26 6.40 23.64
CA MET A 70 -0.67 5.49 24.72
C MET A 70 -0.82 4.08 24.16
N GLY A 71 -0.06 3.14 24.72
CA GLY A 71 -0.20 1.71 24.42
C GLY A 71 -1.01 1.02 25.51
N ILE A 72 -2.05 0.31 25.09
CA ILE A 72 -2.88 -0.55 25.94
C ILE A 72 -2.44 -1.97 25.70
N PHE A 73 -2.08 -2.66 26.77
CA PHE A 73 -1.53 -4.00 26.71
C PHE A 73 -2.14 -4.92 27.76
N ARG A 74 -2.16 -6.20 27.44
CA ARG A 74 -2.52 -7.28 28.36
C ARG A 74 -1.26 -7.92 28.91
N ILE A 75 -1.22 -8.15 30.21
CA ILE A 75 -0.14 -8.89 30.86
C ILE A 75 -0.44 -10.38 30.77
N HIS A 76 0.48 -11.16 30.23
CA HIS A 76 0.36 -12.61 30.10
C HIS A 76 1.17 -13.36 31.16
N GLN A 77 2.36 -12.85 31.49
CA GLN A 77 3.28 -13.44 32.45
C GLN A 77 3.97 -12.35 33.28
N GLY A 78 4.33 -12.70 34.52
CA GLY A 78 5.07 -11.84 35.41
C GLY A 78 4.27 -10.67 35.97
N THR A 79 5.00 -9.71 36.53
CA THR A 79 4.48 -8.50 37.17
C THR A 79 5.22 -7.28 36.64
N ILE A 80 4.50 -6.19 36.40
CA ILE A 80 5.08 -4.89 36.02
C ILE A 80 4.78 -3.85 37.09
N LYS A 81 5.77 -3.02 37.41
CA LYS A 81 5.65 -1.92 38.38
C LYS A 81 6.00 -0.59 37.74
N ALA A 82 5.43 0.48 38.27
CA ALA A 82 5.88 1.82 37.94
C ALA A 82 7.36 1.98 38.36
N GLY A 83 8.20 2.35 37.40
CA GLY A 83 9.65 2.50 37.55
C GLY A 83 10.48 1.43 36.82
N ASP A 84 9.87 0.33 36.41
CA ASP A 84 10.58 -0.78 35.75
C ASP A 84 11.09 -0.40 34.36
N GLN A 85 12.13 -1.10 33.92
CA GLN A 85 12.67 -1.01 32.57
C GLN A 85 12.13 -2.18 31.74
N VAL A 86 11.53 -1.85 30.59
CA VAL A 86 10.84 -2.81 29.72
C VAL A 86 11.33 -2.62 28.29
N PHE A 87 11.52 -3.73 27.58
CA PHE A 87 11.91 -3.78 26.18
C PHE A 87 10.69 -3.96 25.27
N ILE A 88 10.81 -3.58 24.00
CA ILE A 88 9.74 -3.68 22.99
C ILE A 88 10.26 -4.55 21.85
N GLY A 89 9.77 -5.78 21.75
CA GLY A 89 10.28 -6.78 20.80
C GLY A 89 11.81 -6.85 20.82
N GLU A 90 12.45 -6.87 19.66
CA GLU A 90 13.91 -7.02 19.57
C GLU A 90 14.72 -5.74 19.85
N ARG A 91 14.08 -4.68 20.35
CA ARG A 91 14.77 -3.39 20.55
C ARG A 91 15.73 -3.48 21.73
N ARG A 92 17.00 -3.11 21.46
CA ARG A 92 18.06 -3.03 22.48
C ARG A 92 17.83 -1.97 23.56
N LYS A 93 17.03 -0.95 23.27
CA LYS A 93 16.81 0.17 24.19
C LYS A 93 15.54 -0.06 24.99
N ALA A 94 15.69 -0.33 26.28
CA ALA A 94 14.56 -0.34 27.21
C ALA A 94 13.97 1.06 27.38
N PHE A 95 12.65 1.14 27.59
CA PHE A 95 11.99 2.33 28.10
C PHE A 95 11.64 2.15 29.57
N LYS A 96 11.59 3.25 30.31
CA LYS A 96 11.19 3.25 31.72
C LYS A 96 9.69 3.50 31.85
N VAL A 97 9.01 2.64 32.60
CA VAL A 97 7.57 2.77 32.89
C VAL A 97 7.37 3.87 33.93
N ALA A 98 7.18 5.11 33.50
CA ALA A 98 7.03 6.24 34.44
C ALA A 98 5.71 6.17 35.23
N HIS A 99 4.61 5.94 34.51
CA HIS A 99 3.27 5.85 35.07
C HIS A 99 2.54 4.67 34.42
N LEU A 100 1.86 3.88 35.24
CA LEU A 100 1.07 2.74 34.81
C LEU A 100 -0.41 3.02 35.11
N TYR A 101 -1.28 2.77 34.13
CA TYR A 101 -2.69 3.13 34.25
C TYR A 101 -3.61 1.92 34.04
N ARG A 102 -4.73 1.92 34.77
CA ARG A 102 -5.90 1.08 34.50
C ARG A 102 -7.00 1.93 33.87
N LEU A 103 -7.57 1.43 32.77
CA LEU A 103 -8.60 2.14 32.02
C LEU A 103 -10.00 1.68 32.47
N GLN A 104 -10.87 2.64 32.82
CA GLN A 104 -12.25 2.37 33.20
C GLN A 104 -13.19 3.36 32.50
N GLY A 105 -13.68 2.96 31.32
CA GLY A 105 -14.51 3.84 30.49
C GLY A 105 -13.74 5.10 30.08
N LYS A 106 -14.20 6.27 30.56
CA LYS A 106 -13.52 7.56 30.35
C LYS A 106 -12.42 7.86 31.36
N ASP A 107 -12.38 7.13 32.47
CA ASP A 107 -11.48 7.40 33.58
C ASP A 107 -10.17 6.62 33.42
N THR A 108 -9.05 7.29 33.70
CA THR A 108 -7.70 6.72 33.66
C THR A 108 -7.14 6.74 35.09
N ILE A 109 -7.01 5.57 35.70
CA ILE A 109 -6.64 5.43 37.12
C ILE A 109 -5.18 4.98 37.20
N GLU A 110 -4.32 5.76 37.84
CA GLU A 110 -2.92 5.38 38.05
C GLU A 110 -2.81 4.24 39.06
N ILE A 111 -2.00 3.23 38.75
CA ILE A 111 -1.76 2.04 39.57
C ILE A 111 -0.26 1.83 39.79
N ALA A 112 0.13 1.27 40.94
CA ALA A 112 1.53 1.04 41.27
C ALA A 112 2.11 -0.20 40.55
N SER A 113 1.28 -1.21 40.29
CA SER A 113 1.67 -2.48 39.69
C SER A 113 0.51 -3.20 39.01
N GLY A 114 0.80 -4.02 38.00
CA GLY A 114 -0.14 -4.95 37.37
C GLY A 114 0.43 -6.37 37.30
N VAL A 115 -0.44 -7.37 37.37
CA VAL A 115 -0.08 -8.81 37.36
C VAL A 115 -0.62 -9.51 36.12
N ALA A 116 -0.17 -10.75 35.88
CA ALA A 116 -0.69 -11.62 34.82
C ALA A 116 -2.24 -11.65 34.81
N GLY A 117 -2.83 -11.35 33.65
CA GLY A 117 -4.27 -11.22 33.45
C GLY A 117 -4.79 -9.78 33.42
N ASP A 118 -4.06 -8.82 33.98
CA ASP A 118 -4.48 -7.41 33.97
C ASP A 118 -4.33 -6.77 32.58
N ILE A 119 -5.21 -5.80 32.30
CA ILE A 119 -5.10 -4.89 31.16
C ILE A 119 -4.67 -3.52 31.67
N CYS A 120 -3.51 -3.08 31.23
CA CYS A 120 -2.88 -1.84 31.65
C CYS A 120 -2.57 -0.94 30.45
N ALA A 121 -2.25 0.32 30.74
CA ALA A 121 -1.81 1.28 29.74
C ALA A 121 -0.57 2.05 30.21
N VAL A 122 0.30 2.35 29.25
CA VAL A 122 1.46 3.22 29.40
C VAL A 122 1.37 4.36 28.39
N SER A 123 1.81 5.55 28.78
CA SER A 123 1.73 6.76 27.96
C SER A 123 3.12 7.32 27.62
N LYS A 124 3.20 8.11 26.54
CA LYS A 124 4.40 8.84 26.10
C LYS A 124 5.56 7.95 25.64
N ILE A 125 5.24 6.80 25.06
CA ILE A 125 6.23 5.89 24.46
C ILE A 125 5.99 5.85 22.95
N ASP A 126 6.73 6.65 22.20
CA ASP A 126 6.57 6.79 20.75
C ASP A 126 6.91 5.49 19.98
N GLU A 127 7.71 4.64 20.60
CA GLU A 127 8.22 3.40 20.04
C GLU A 127 7.20 2.24 20.04
N LEU A 128 6.10 2.37 20.78
CA LEU A 128 5.03 1.37 20.84
C LEU A 128 4.29 1.29 19.51
N HIS A 129 3.99 0.06 19.08
CA HIS A 129 3.20 -0.24 17.87
C HIS A 129 2.22 -1.37 18.15
N PHE A 130 1.18 -1.49 17.33
CA PHE A 130 0.19 -2.56 17.46
C PHE A 130 0.89 -3.92 17.34
N ASP A 131 0.39 -4.91 18.10
CA ASP A 131 0.92 -6.28 18.18
C ASP A 131 2.30 -6.41 18.83
N ALA A 132 2.88 -5.32 19.37
CA ALA A 132 4.17 -5.36 20.02
C ALA A 132 4.14 -6.18 21.32
N VAL A 133 5.18 -6.99 21.53
CA VAL A 133 5.43 -7.69 22.79
C VAL A 133 6.37 -6.86 23.67
N LEU A 134 5.98 -6.66 24.92
CA LEU A 134 6.73 -5.98 25.96
C LEU A 134 7.32 -7.01 26.91
N HIS A 135 8.61 -6.93 27.22
CA HIS A 135 9.24 -7.91 28.10
C HIS A 135 10.38 -7.34 28.95
N SER A 136 10.78 -8.08 30.00
CA SER A 136 11.80 -7.64 30.97
C SER A 136 13.22 -8.18 30.73
N SER A 137 13.41 -9.26 29.96
CA SER A 137 14.74 -9.81 29.63
C SER A 137 14.94 -9.99 28.13
N HIS A 138 16.18 -9.89 27.66
CA HIS A 138 16.53 -10.17 26.26
C HIS A 138 16.40 -11.65 25.88
N ASP A 139 16.22 -12.54 26.84
CA ASP A 139 15.94 -13.96 26.57
C ASP A 139 14.60 -14.15 25.85
N GLU A 140 13.67 -13.21 26.04
CA GLU A 140 12.37 -13.14 25.36
C GLU A 140 12.36 -12.27 24.10
N ASP A 141 13.54 -11.85 23.62
CA ASP A 141 13.65 -11.26 22.29
C ASP A 141 13.03 -12.24 21.27
N GLN A 142 12.39 -11.69 20.23
CA GLN A 142 11.69 -12.42 19.16
C GLN A 142 10.41 -13.14 19.56
N TYR A 143 9.87 -12.89 20.75
CA TYR A 143 8.55 -13.36 21.11
C TYR A 143 7.50 -12.56 20.35
N HIS A 144 6.60 -13.25 19.67
CA HIS A 144 5.45 -12.66 19.01
C HIS A 144 4.23 -13.58 19.20
N LEU A 145 3.03 -13.02 19.13
CA LEU A 145 1.82 -13.84 19.07
C LEU A 145 1.62 -14.33 17.63
N SER A 146 0.96 -15.48 17.47
CA SER A 146 0.38 -15.88 16.19
C SER A 146 -0.47 -14.72 15.64
N SER A 147 0.06 -14.01 14.63
CA SER A 147 -0.49 -12.74 14.19
C SER A 147 -1.92 -12.90 13.70
N ILE A 148 -2.78 -11.95 14.05
CA ILE A 148 -4.16 -11.90 13.59
C ILE A 148 -4.12 -11.54 12.10
N SER A 149 -4.61 -12.43 11.24
CA SER A 149 -4.79 -12.12 9.82
C SER A 149 -5.87 -11.06 9.67
N LEU A 150 -5.45 -9.82 9.41
CA LEU A 150 -6.36 -8.73 9.11
C LEU A 150 -6.83 -8.83 7.65
N PRO A 151 -8.10 -8.53 7.37
CA PRO A 151 -8.57 -8.48 5.99
C PRO A 151 -7.77 -7.41 5.23
N PRO A 152 -7.33 -7.70 4.00
CA PRO A 152 -6.50 -6.76 3.27
C PRO A 152 -7.33 -5.52 2.87
N PRO A 153 -6.75 -4.30 2.87
CA PRO A 153 -7.48 -3.08 2.56
C PRO A 153 -7.66 -2.91 1.05
N MET A 154 -8.84 -3.28 0.56
CA MET A 154 -9.13 -3.34 -0.88
C MET A 154 -9.67 -2.02 -1.46
N HIS A 155 -10.30 -1.18 -0.65
CA HIS A 155 -10.87 0.09 -1.12
C HIS A 155 -9.89 1.23 -0.85
N GLY A 156 -9.65 2.08 -1.85
CA GLY A 156 -8.70 3.18 -1.75
C GLY A 156 -9.29 4.49 -2.25
N VAL A 157 -8.89 5.60 -1.61
CA VAL A 157 -9.21 6.97 -2.04
C VAL A 157 -7.93 7.78 -2.16
N ALA A 158 -7.81 8.57 -3.22
CA ALA A 158 -6.74 9.55 -3.35
C ALA A 158 -7.10 10.80 -2.55
N LEU A 159 -6.14 11.27 -1.76
CA LEU A 159 -6.28 12.42 -0.87
C LEU A 159 -5.81 13.70 -1.57
N GLU A 160 -6.62 14.75 -1.51
CA GLU A 160 -6.31 16.08 -2.05
C GLU A 160 -6.44 17.16 -0.98
N LEU A 161 -5.38 17.93 -0.80
CA LEU A 161 -5.36 19.04 0.13
C LEU A 161 -6.15 20.22 -0.42
N GLN A 162 -7.11 20.71 0.38
CA GLN A 162 -7.86 21.93 0.07
C GLN A 162 -7.01 23.19 0.23
N ARG A 163 -6.02 23.17 1.14
CA ARG A 163 -5.19 24.33 1.48
C ARG A 163 -3.72 24.02 1.27
N ARG A 164 -3.02 24.90 0.53
CA ARG A 164 -1.57 24.84 0.38
C ARG A 164 -0.91 25.14 1.72
N GLY A 165 -0.06 24.23 2.21
CA GLY A 165 0.66 24.37 3.48
C GLY A 165 0.31 23.33 4.56
N ASP A 166 -0.80 22.58 4.38
CA ASP A 166 -1.20 21.53 5.33
C ASP A 166 -0.58 20.15 5.04
N GLU A 167 0.36 20.05 4.08
CA GLU A 167 1.05 18.80 3.71
C GLU A 167 1.71 18.10 4.89
N LYS A 168 2.42 18.86 5.74
CA LYS A 168 3.06 18.32 6.93
C LYS A 168 2.04 17.78 7.94
N LYS A 169 0.94 18.52 8.15
CA LYS A 169 -0.13 18.09 9.06
C LYS A 169 -0.83 16.83 8.56
N LEU A 170 -1.05 16.73 7.24
CA LEU A 170 -1.61 15.53 6.63
C LEU A 170 -0.71 14.32 6.83
N SER A 171 0.59 14.45 6.55
CA SER A 171 1.56 13.38 6.78
C SER A 171 1.59 12.96 8.25
N ASP A 172 1.63 13.91 9.18
CA ASP A 172 1.63 13.64 10.61
C ASP A 172 0.33 12.94 11.07
N ALA A 173 -0.84 13.39 10.58
CA ALA A 173 -2.13 12.79 10.90
C ALA A 173 -2.25 11.35 10.36
N LEU A 174 -1.88 11.14 9.10
CA LEU A 174 -1.89 9.82 8.47
C LEU A 174 -1.00 8.83 9.20
N HIS A 175 0.22 9.23 9.58
CA HIS A 175 1.14 8.38 10.36
C HIS A 175 0.59 8.00 11.74
N ARG A 176 -0.24 8.85 12.35
CA ARG A 176 -0.88 8.53 13.63
C ARG A 176 -2.05 7.58 13.44
N LEU A 177 -2.89 7.83 12.44
CA LEU A 177 -4.05 6.98 12.12
C LEU A 177 -3.62 5.56 11.75
N THR A 178 -2.59 5.40 10.91
CA THR A 178 -2.07 4.07 10.54
C THR A 178 -1.36 3.36 11.68
N ALA A 179 -0.83 4.09 12.67
CA ALA A 179 -0.26 3.50 13.88
C ALA A 179 -1.33 2.98 14.85
N GLU A 180 -2.54 3.54 14.81
CA GLU A 180 -3.67 3.08 15.63
C GLU A 180 -4.47 1.97 14.95
N ASP A 181 -4.66 2.06 13.64
CA ASP A 181 -5.40 1.09 12.84
C ASP A 181 -4.48 0.39 11.82
N PRO A 182 -4.03 -0.84 12.12
CA PRO A 182 -3.17 -1.61 11.23
C PRO A 182 -3.85 -2.05 9.93
N SER A 183 -5.18 -1.90 9.82
CA SER A 183 -5.92 -2.20 8.59
C SER A 183 -5.91 -1.03 7.59
N LEU A 184 -5.35 0.12 7.95
CA LEU A 184 -5.13 1.24 7.05
C LEU A 184 -3.74 1.14 6.40
N VAL A 185 -3.71 1.24 5.07
CA VAL A 185 -2.47 1.23 4.29
C VAL A 185 -2.35 2.54 3.54
N LEU A 186 -1.21 3.19 3.70
CA LEU A 186 -0.86 4.40 2.99
C LEU A 186 0.04 4.06 1.80
N GLU A 187 -0.40 4.40 0.60
CA GLU A 187 0.37 4.24 -0.63
C GLU A 187 0.64 5.61 -1.26
N TYR A 188 1.83 5.77 -1.81
CA TYR A 188 2.18 6.93 -2.62
C TYR A 188 2.36 6.50 -4.07
N ASN A 189 1.47 6.95 -4.95
CA ASN A 189 1.58 6.70 -6.38
C ASN A 189 2.45 7.79 -7.01
N ALA A 190 3.74 7.48 -7.21
CA ALA A 190 4.71 8.41 -7.77
C ALA A 190 4.37 8.89 -9.19
N GLN A 191 3.61 8.13 -9.97
CA GLN A 191 3.25 8.48 -11.36
C GLN A 191 2.12 9.50 -11.39
N ALA A 192 1.09 9.27 -10.58
CA ALA A 192 -0.02 10.18 -10.45
C ALA A 192 0.27 11.35 -9.49
N ASN A 193 1.41 11.31 -8.80
CA ASN A 193 1.80 12.24 -7.74
C ASN A 193 0.68 12.41 -6.70
N GLU A 194 0.12 11.29 -6.25
CA GLU A 194 -1.00 11.26 -5.32
C GLU A 194 -0.75 10.31 -4.16
N THR A 195 -1.27 10.69 -2.99
CA THR A 195 -1.30 9.85 -1.80
C THR A 195 -2.64 9.13 -1.75
N VAL A 196 -2.60 7.80 -1.74
CA VAL A 196 -3.79 6.93 -1.68
C VAL A 196 -3.87 6.32 -0.29
N LEU A 197 -5.00 6.56 0.38
CA LEU A 197 -5.33 5.89 1.63
C LEU A 197 -6.23 4.69 1.32
N ARG A 198 -5.80 3.49 1.71
CA ARG A 198 -6.57 2.27 1.58
C ARG A 198 -7.11 1.82 2.93
N GLY A 199 -8.32 1.29 2.91
CA GLY A 199 -8.98 0.67 4.04
C GLY A 199 -9.82 -0.52 3.62
N ILE A 200 -10.37 -1.22 4.61
CA ILE A 200 -11.19 -2.41 4.41
C ILE A 200 -12.43 -2.11 3.54
N GLY A 201 -12.97 -0.89 3.57
CA GLY A 201 -14.09 -0.48 2.71
C GLY A 201 -14.47 0.99 2.83
N ASP A 202 -15.47 1.40 2.06
CA ASP A 202 -15.91 2.79 1.96
C ASP A 202 -16.35 3.40 3.31
N LEU A 203 -17.17 2.70 4.10
CA LEU A 203 -17.57 3.18 5.44
C LEU A 203 -16.36 3.38 6.37
N HIS A 204 -15.39 2.47 6.28
CA HIS A 204 -14.18 2.57 7.10
C HIS A 204 -13.41 3.85 6.76
N LEU A 205 -13.15 4.10 5.46
CA LEU A 205 -12.47 5.33 5.05
C LEU A 205 -13.26 6.59 5.42
N ARG A 206 -14.59 6.58 5.29
CA ARG A 206 -15.44 7.72 5.70
C ARG A 206 -15.27 8.05 7.19
N LEU A 207 -15.29 7.05 8.07
CA LEU A 207 -15.08 7.26 9.50
C LEU A 207 -13.67 7.77 9.81
N VAL A 208 -12.66 7.30 9.09
CA VAL A 208 -11.27 7.75 9.25
C VAL A 208 -11.10 9.21 8.82
N LEU A 209 -11.74 9.61 7.71
CA LEU A 209 -11.72 10.99 7.23
C LEU A 209 -12.50 11.94 8.14
N GLU A 210 -13.65 11.51 8.66
CA GLU A 210 -14.42 12.27 9.66
C GLU A 210 -13.60 12.48 10.93
N ARG A 211 -12.96 11.42 11.42
CA ARG A 211 -12.05 11.50 12.57
C ARG A 211 -10.85 12.41 12.29
N MET A 212 -10.30 12.39 11.08
CA MET A 212 -9.22 13.29 10.68
C MET A 212 -9.66 14.76 10.75
N LYS A 213 -10.89 15.04 10.33
CA LYS A 213 -11.48 16.38 10.41
C LYS A 213 -11.73 16.81 11.86
N ASP A 214 -12.29 15.95 12.69
CA ASP A 214 -12.70 16.27 14.05
C ASP A 214 -11.52 16.33 15.04
N GLU A 215 -10.55 15.41 14.95
CA GLU A 215 -9.42 15.34 15.88
C GLU A 215 -8.21 16.16 15.43
N TYR A 216 -8.01 16.33 14.13
CA TYR A 216 -6.82 16.98 13.57
C TYR A 216 -7.12 18.30 12.83
N GLU A 217 -8.39 18.73 12.82
CA GLU A 217 -8.86 19.96 12.15
C GLU A 217 -8.43 20.05 10.68
N LEU A 218 -8.32 18.89 10.01
CA LEU A 218 -7.82 18.78 8.65
C LEU A 218 -8.94 18.38 7.69
N ASP A 219 -9.27 19.28 6.77
CA ASP A 219 -10.27 19.05 5.73
C ASP A 219 -9.59 18.60 4.44
N VAL A 220 -9.85 17.36 4.04
CA VAL A 220 -9.21 16.68 2.90
C VAL A 220 -10.30 16.28 1.91
N ALA A 221 -10.15 16.69 0.65
CA ALA A 221 -11.00 16.17 -0.40
C ALA A 221 -10.52 14.79 -0.85
N THR A 222 -11.46 13.97 -1.33
CA THR A 222 -11.16 12.65 -1.84
C THR A 222 -11.65 12.50 -3.26
N ARG A 223 -10.91 11.73 -4.06
CA ARG A 223 -11.34 11.25 -5.37
C ARG A 223 -10.93 9.79 -5.58
N PRO A 224 -11.52 9.09 -6.56
CA PRO A 224 -11.05 7.78 -6.96
C PRO A 224 -9.54 7.82 -7.30
N PRO A 225 -8.74 6.83 -6.84
CA PRO A 225 -7.34 6.71 -7.21
C PRO A 225 -7.20 6.56 -8.72
N LYS A 226 -6.16 7.18 -9.29
CA LYS A 226 -5.86 7.03 -10.71
C LYS A 226 -5.32 5.62 -10.96
N ILE A 227 -5.80 5.01 -12.03
CA ILE A 227 -5.28 3.75 -12.53
C ILE A 227 -3.90 4.03 -13.15
N SER A 228 -2.89 3.29 -12.70
CA SER A 228 -1.52 3.40 -13.21
C SER A 228 -1.39 2.72 -14.57
N TYR A 229 -1.98 3.29 -15.63
CA TYR A 229 -1.77 2.83 -17.00
C TYR A 229 -0.31 2.97 -17.42
N ARG A 230 0.10 2.21 -18.45
CA ARG A 230 1.44 2.25 -19.04
C ARG A 230 1.36 2.34 -20.54
N GLU A 231 2.46 2.71 -21.17
CA GLU A 231 2.61 2.66 -22.62
C GLU A 231 3.70 1.66 -23.03
N THR A 232 3.58 1.12 -24.24
CA THR A 232 4.62 0.26 -24.82
C THR A 232 4.50 0.30 -26.34
N VAL A 233 5.44 -0.34 -27.03
CA VAL A 233 5.43 -0.48 -28.49
C VAL A 233 5.18 -1.93 -28.88
N THR A 234 4.67 -2.17 -30.09
CA THR A 234 4.35 -3.54 -30.56
C THR A 234 5.21 -4.00 -31.73
N ARG A 235 5.85 -3.06 -32.45
CA ARG A 235 6.74 -3.37 -33.58
C ARG A 235 8.05 -2.62 -33.51
N LYS A 236 9.05 -3.11 -34.22
CA LYS A 236 10.33 -2.42 -34.36
C LYS A 236 10.15 -1.18 -35.23
N ALA A 237 10.80 -0.08 -34.87
CA ALA A 237 10.78 1.15 -35.66
C ALA A 237 12.09 1.93 -35.53
N GLU A 238 12.34 2.79 -36.52
CA GLU A 238 13.51 3.67 -36.56
C GLU A 238 13.07 5.13 -36.49
N GLY A 239 13.77 5.89 -35.66
CA GLY A 239 13.53 7.31 -35.43
C GLY A 239 14.83 8.07 -35.57
N HIS A 240 14.72 9.26 -36.14
CA HIS A 240 15.84 10.19 -36.23
C HIS A 240 15.37 11.59 -35.90
N HIS A 241 16.27 12.37 -35.31
CA HIS A 241 16.04 13.80 -35.13
C HIS A 241 17.33 14.58 -35.18
N ARG A 242 17.29 15.70 -35.89
CA ARG A 242 18.39 16.67 -35.97
C ARG A 242 17.98 17.95 -35.25
N HIS A 243 18.51 18.15 -34.05
CA HIS A 243 18.34 19.37 -33.26
C HIS A 243 19.37 20.41 -33.70
N LYS A 244 18.92 21.49 -34.34
CA LYS A 244 19.74 22.64 -34.70
C LYS A 244 19.04 23.92 -34.22
N LYS A 245 19.65 24.62 -33.25
CA LYS A 245 19.16 25.92 -32.78
C LYS A 245 20.27 26.96 -32.92
N GLN A 246 20.01 27.98 -33.73
CA GLN A 246 20.86 29.16 -33.90
C GLN A 246 20.00 30.40 -33.61
N THR A 247 19.92 30.78 -32.33
CA THR A 247 19.23 32.00 -31.88
C THR A 247 20.19 32.83 -31.06
N GLY A 248 20.76 33.88 -31.64
CA GLY A 248 21.49 35.00 -30.98
C GLY A 248 22.70 34.70 -30.09
N GLY A 249 22.84 33.49 -29.55
CA GLY A 249 23.88 33.06 -28.63
C GLY A 249 24.53 31.73 -29.05
N ALA A 250 25.15 31.03 -28.10
CA ALA A 250 25.96 29.86 -28.41
C ALA A 250 25.12 28.72 -29.03
N GLY A 251 25.52 28.28 -30.23
CA GLY A 251 24.81 27.29 -31.04
C GLY A 251 24.55 25.96 -30.31
N GLN A 252 23.50 25.27 -30.75
CA GLN A 252 23.17 23.91 -30.33
C GLN A 252 23.02 23.02 -31.56
N PHE A 253 23.76 21.91 -31.56
CA PHE A 253 23.72 20.89 -32.59
C PHE A 253 23.78 19.47 -32.03
N GLY A 254 22.84 18.62 -32.42
CA GLY A 254 22.90 17.18 -32.16
C GLY A 254 21.99 16.44 -33.14
N GLU A 255 22.49 15.36 -33.73
CA GLU A 255 21.70 14.47 -34.56
C GLU A 255 21.80 13.05 -34.01
N VAL A 256 20.66 12.40 -33.80
CA VAL A 256 20.57 11.04 -33.23
C VAL A 256 19.72 10.18 -34.14
N HIS A 257 20.23 9.00 -34.47
CA HIS A 257 19.51 7.93 -35.14
C HIS A 257 19.42 6.74 -34.19
N LEU A 258 18.19 6.31 -33.92
CA LEU A 258 17.92 5.20 -33.01
C LEU A 258 16.89 4.24 -33.60
N LYS A 259 16.97 3.00 -33.11
CA LYS A 259 16.01 1.94 -33.38
C LYS A 259 15.39 1.50 -32.08
N ILE A 260 14.09 1.23 -32.10
CA ILE A 260 13.38 0.72 -30.93
C ILE A 260 12.79 -0.64 -31.24
N GLU A 261 12.74 -1.50 -30.23
CA GLU A 261 12.09 -2.80 -30.30
C GLU A 261 11.36 -3.12 -29.00
N PRO A 262 10.21 -3.82 -29.08
CA PRO A 262 9.49 -4.27 -27.90
C PRO A 262 10.28 -5.34 -27.16
N LEU A 263 10.21 -5.32 -25.84
CA LEU A 263 10.69 -6.37 -24.96
C LEU A 263 9.51 -7.20 -24.42
N PRO A 264 9.76 -8.41 -23.89
CA PRO A 264 8.76 -9.15 -23.12
C PRO A 264 8.19 -8.32 -21.97
N ARG A 265 6.94 -8.60 -21.59
CA ARG A 265 6.29 -7.91 -20.47
C ARG A 265 7.09 -8.08 -19.18
N GLY A 266 7.33 -6.97 -18.49
CA GLY A 266 8.10 -6.95 -17.23
C GLY A 266 9.62 -6.92 -17.42
N ALA A 267 10.12 -6.89 -18.66
CA ALA A 267 11.56 -6.75 -18.93
C ALA A 267 12.07 -5.31 -18.70
N GLY A 268 11.17 -4.32 -18.64
CA GLY A 268 11.53 -2.95 -18.30
C GLY A 268 12.18 -2.19 -19.46
N PHE A 269 13.29 -1.50 -19.19
CA PHE A 269 13.95 -0.64 -20.17
C PHE A 269 15.39 -1.06 -20.40
N GLU A 270 15.79 -1.15 -21.67
CA GLU A 270 17.17 -1.44 -22.05
C GLU A 270 17.69 -0.40 -23.05
N PHE A 271 18.82 0.21 -22.74
CA PHE A 271 19.51 1.15 -23.62
C PHE A 271 20.81 0.53 -24.13
N VAL A 272 20.97 0.46 -25.45
CA VAL A 272 22.12 -0.16 -26.11
C VAL A 272 22.82 0.85 -27.02
N ASN A 273 24.11 1.08 -26.77
CA ASN A 273 24.96 1.87 -27.64
C ASN A 273 25.65 0.98 -28.69
N LYS A 274 25.34 1.21 -29.97
CA LYS A 274 25.99 0.59 -31.14
C LYS A 274 26.65 1.61 -32.06
N VAL A 275 26.92 2.83 -31.58
CA VAL A 275 27.57 3.87 -32.38
C VAL A 275 29.02 3.44 -32.68
N VAL A 276 29.37 3.42 -33.98
CA VAL A 276 30.72 3.08 -34.47
C VAL A 276 31.35 4.30 -35.11
N GLY A 277 32.68 4.44 -35.01
CA GLY A 277 33.42 5.50 -35.72
C GLY A 277 33.31 6.91 -35.12
N GLY A 278 32.75 7.04 -33.90
CA GLY A 278 32.72 8.33 -33.18
C GLY A 278 31.74 9.36 -33.75
N SER A 279 30.72 8.93 -34.51
CA SER A 279 29.72 9.83 -35.09
C SER A 279 28.94 10.62 -34.01
N ILE A 280 28.74 10.00 -32.85
CA ILE A 280 28.44 10.65 -31.57
C ILE A 280 29.62 10.40 -30.61
N PRO A 281 30.27 11.44 -30.06
CA PRO A 281 31.26 11.30 -29.00
C PRO A 281 30.68 10.57 -27.78
N SER A 282 31.41 9.60 -27.21
CA SER A 282 30.93 8.76 -26.10
C SER A 282 30.43 9.54 -24.88
N GLN A 283 30.98 10.75 -24.65
CA GLN A 283 30.56 11.67 -23.58
C GLN A 283 29.10 12.15 -23.72
N PHE A 284 28.53 12.14 -24.93
CA PHE A 284 27.15 12.58 -25.18
C PHE A 284 26.14 11.43 -25.21
N ILE A 285 26.57 10.18 -25.16
CA ILE A 285 25.66 9.01 -25.14
C ILE A 285 24.76 9.01 -23.89
N PRO A 286 25.27 9.29 -22.66
CA PRO A 286 24.40 9.42 -21.48
C PRO A 286 23.35 10.54 -21.62
N ALA A 287 23.66 11.59 -22.38
CA ALA A 287 22.72 12.68 -22.66
C ALA A 287 21.55 12.22 -23.54
N VAL A 288 21.85 11.38 -24.55
CA VAL A 288 20.82 10.76 -25.41
C VAL A 288 19.94 9.85 -24.56
N GLU A 289 20.53 8.99 -23.73
CA GLU A 289 19.78 8.11 -22.82
C GLU A 289 18.89 8.90 -21.86
N LYS A 290 19.40 10.00 -21.30
CA LYS A 290 18.62 10.91 -20.44
C LYS A 290 17.40 11.47 -21.17
N GLY A 291 17.54 11.89 -22.43
CA GLY A 291 16.42 12.36 -23.24
C GLY A 291 15.39 11.26 -23.55
N VAL A 292 15.84 10.03 -23.76
CA VAL A 292 14.97 8.86 -23.91
C VAL A 292 14.19 8.59 -22.63
N ARG A 293 14.87 8.52 -21.48
CA ARG A 293 14.25 8.28 -20.17
C ARG A 293 13.23 9.36 -19.81
N GLN A 294 13.52 10.64 -20.11
CA GLN A 294 12.55 11.73 -19.91
C GLN A 294 11.25 11.48 -20.68
N LEU A 295 11.31 11.10 -21.96
CA LEU A 295 10.09 10.77 -22.70
C LEU A 295 9.43 9.49 -22.20
N MET A 296 10.21 8.53 -21.71
CA MET A 296 9.65 7.32 -21.10
C MET A 296 8.84 7.65 -19.86
N ASP A 297 9.26 8.62 -19.04
CA ASP A 297 8.52 9.03 -17.86
C ASP A 297 7.30 9.90 -18.23
N ASP A 298 7.46 10.81 -19.20
CA ASP A 298 6.39 11.71 -19.66
C ASP A 298 5.25 10.99 -20.41
N GLY A 299 5.55 9.85 -21.03
CA GLY A 299 4.66 9.20 -21.99
C GLY A 299 4.70 9.84 -23.37
N ALA A 300 4.23 9.12 -24.39
CA ALA A 300 4.28 9.57 -25.78
C ALA A 300 2.91 9.63 -26.46
N VAL A 301 1.93 8.85 -26.00
CA VAL A 301 0.65 8.64 -26.68
C VAL A 301 -0.54 9.13 -25.86
N ALA A 302 -0.60 8.71 -24.61
CA ALA A 302 -1.64 9.03 -23.64
C ALA A 302 -1.08 9.64 -22.33
N GLY A 303 0.23 9.94 -22.30
CA GLY A 303 0.88 10.57 -21.15
C GLY A 303 1.18 9.60 -20.01
N TYR A 304 1.26 8.30 -20.31
CA TYR A 304 1.60 7.29 -19.32
C TYR A 304 3.03 6.78 -19.52
N PRO A 305 3.74 6.40 -18.44
CA PRO A 305 5.12 6.00 -18.58
C PRO A 305 5.28 4.76 -19.47
N LEU A 306 6.29 4.81 -20.36
CA LEU A 306 6.64 3.70 -21.24
C LEU A 306 7.38 2.59 -20.49
N GLN A 307 7.10 1.34 -20.84
CA GLN A 307 7.80 0.16 -20.37
C GLN A 307 7.97 -0.89 -21.48
N ASP A 308 8.84 -1.86 -21.22
CA ASP A 308 9.13 -3.01 -22.09
C ASP A 308 9.64 -2.58 -23.48
N VAL A 309 10.62 -1.66 -23.50
CA VAL A 309 11.22 -1.15 -24.74
C VAL A 309 12.74 -1.20 -24.66
N ARG A 310 13.36 -1.69 -25.74
CA ARG A 310 14.79 -1.55 -25.97
C ARG A 310 15.04 -0.43 -26.97
N VAL A 311 15.97 0.46 -26.64
CA VAL A 311 16.41 1.55 -27.50
C VAL A 311 17.87 1.32 -27.89
N ILE A 312 18.14 1.27 -29.19
CA ILE A 312 19.45 1.01 -29.77
C ILE A 312 19.87 2.26 -30.55
N VAL A 313 20.86 2.98 -30.03
CA VAL A 313 21.46 4.12 -30.76
C VAL A 313 22.57 3.57 -31.64
N TYR A 314 22.47 3.78 -32.95
CA TYR A 314 23.40 3.19 -33.91
C TYR A 314 24.16 4.23 -34.74
N ASP A 315 23.63 5.44 -34.89
CA ASP A 315 24.31 6.51 -35.61
C ASP A 315 23.88 7.91 -35.12
N GLY A 316 24.58 8.94 -35.58
CA GLY A 316 24.32 10.33 -35.24
C GLY A 316 25.32 11.27 -35.89
N LYS A 317 25.19 12.57 -35.61
CA LYS A 317 26.18 13.57 -36.01
C LYS A 317 26.38 14.57 -34.89
N HIS A 318 27.62 15.01 -34.76
CA HIS A 318 28.02 16.10 -33.88
C HIS A 318 28.66 17.23 -34.69
N HIS A 319 28.72 18.41 -34.09
CA HIS A 319 29.44 19.57 -34.60
C HIS A 319 30.52 19.95 -33.58
N PRO A 320 31.77 20.19 -33.99
CA PRO A 320 32.89 20.39 -33.06
C PRO A 320 32.68 21.51 -32.03
N VAL A 321 31.94 22.56 -32.40
CA VAL A 321 31.76 23.77 -31.58
C VAL A 321 30.34 23.90 -31.01
N ASP A 322 29.34 23.41 -31.75
CA ASP A 322 27.93 23.64 -31.41
C ASP A 322 27.28 22.45 -30.68
N SER A 323 27.99 21.31 -30.59
CA SER A 323 27.47 20.15 -29.87
C SER A 323 27.58 20.30 -28.36
N LYS A 324 26.43 20.23 -27.70
CA LYS A 324 26.27 20.34 -26.25
C LYS A 324 25.39 19.21 -25.76
N GLU A 325 25.54 18.87 -24.48
CA GLU A 325 24.74 17.84 -23.82
C GLU A 325 23.22 18.07 -23.99
N VAL A 326 22.77 19.31 -23.75
CA VAL A 326 21.35 19.72 -23.90
C VAL A 326 20.81 19.46 -25.32
N ALA A 327 21.66 19.60 -26.35
CA ALA A 327 21.26 19.34 -27.74
C ALA A 327 21.02 17.84 -27.98
N PHE A 328 21.84 16.97 -27.38
CA PHE A 328 21.70 15.52 -27.49
C PHE A 328 20.56 14.97 -26.61
N VAL A 329 20.26 15.59 -25.46
CA VAL A 329 19.02 15.29 -24.70
C VAL A 329 17.79 15.57 -25.57
N ALA A 330 17.70 16.77 -26.15
CA ALA A 330 16.57 17.14 -27.01
C ALA A 330 16.47 16.27 -28.27
N ALA A 331 17.61 15.97 -28.91
CA ALA A 331 17.67 15.10 -30.08
C ALA A 331 17.25 13.67 -29.74
N GLY A 332 17.72 13.11 -28.62
CA GLY A 332 17.33 11.78 -28.13
C GLY A 332 15.82 11.70 -27.86
N LYS A 333 15.28 12.67 -27.12
CA LYS A 333 13.84 12.78 -26.81
C LYS A 333 12.99 12.77 -28.09
N LYS A 334 13.31 13.63 -29.06
CA LYS A 334 12.54 13.76 -30.32
C LYS A 334 12.75 12.59 -31.28
N ALA A 335 13.95 12.02 -31.35
CA ALA A 335 14.22 10.83 -32.16
C ALA A 335 13.42 9.62 -31.62
N PHE A 336 13.33 9.49 -30.29
CA PHE A 336 12.55 8.45 -29.65
C PHE A 336 11.04 8.64 -29.87
N ALA A 337 10.52 9.86 -29.71
CA ALA A 337 9.13 10.18 -30.06
C ALA A 337 8.79 9.81 -31.52
N ASN A 338 9.69 10.13 -32.45
CA ASN A 338 9.52 9.79 -33.87
C ASN A 338 9.49 8.27 -34.10
N ALA A 339 10.31 7.51 -33.38
CA ALA A 339 10.31 6.05 -33.45
C ALA A 339 9.02 5.46 -32.87
N ILE A 340 8.57 5.94 -31.70
CA ILE A 340 7.34 5.47 -31.03
C ILE A 340 6.13 5.66 -31.93
N GLY A 341 5.96 6.83 -32.56
CA GLY A 341 4.84 7.08 -33.47
C GLY A 341 4.79 6.11 -34.66
N LYS A 342 5.94 5.56 -35.05
CA LYS A 342 6.06 4.52 -36.08
C LYS A 342 6.03 3.11 -35.52
N ALA A 343 5.99 2.89 -34.21
CA ALA A 343 6.11 1.57 -33.58
C ALA A 343 4.78 0.97 -33.10
N ALA A 344 3.66 1.48 -33.61
CA ALA A 344 2.30 1.06 -33.25
C ALA A 344 2.14 0.97 -31.72
N PRO A 345 2.23 2.12 -31.04
CA PRO A 345 2.22 2.15 -29.59
C PRO A 345 0.82 1.83 -29.05
N ILE A 346 0.79 1.16 -27.90
CA ILE A 346 -0.42 0.74 -27.22
C ILE A 346 -0.37 1.15 -25.75
N VAL A 347 -1.55 1.33 -25.17
CA VAL A 347 -1.72 1.56 -23.74
C VAL A 347 -1.95 0.21 -23.06
N LEU A 348 -1.38 0.04 -21.88
CA LEU A 348 -1.53 -1.13 -21.02
C LEU A 348 -2.27 -0.72 -19.75
N GLU A 349 -3.14 -1.62 -19.27
CA GLU A 349 -3.78 -1.49 -17.96
C GLU A 349 -3.29 -2.57 -16.99
N PRO A 350 -3.25 -2.25 -15.68
CA PRO A 350 -2.92 -3.24 -14.67
C PRO A 350 -4.06 -4.25 -14.51
N ILE A 351 -3.70 -5.53 -14.55
CA ILE A 351 -4.57 -6.67 -14.28
C ILE A 351 -4.30 -7.14 -12.86
N ALA A 352 -5.38 -7.34 -12.11
CA ALA A 352 -5.33 -7.92 -10.78
C ALA A 352 -5.73 -9.39 -10.83
N HIS A 353 -5.01 -10.21 -10.09
CA HIS A 353 -5.47 -11.53 -9.68
C HIS A 353 -6.48 -11.35 -8.55
N VAL A 354 -7.70 -11.83 -8.74
CA VAL A 354 -8.81 -11.70 -7.79
C VAL A 354 -9.25 -13.09 -7.34
N GLU A 355 -9.31 -13.29 -6.03
CA GLU A 355 -9.93 -14.46 -5.42
C GLU A 355 -11.20 -14.03 -4.69
N VAL A 356 -12.34 -14.63 -5.06
CA VAL A 356 -13.64 -14.34 -4.47
C VAL A 356 -14.12 -15.57 -3.74
N THR A 357 -14.40 -15.47 -2.44
CA THR A 357 -14.98 -16.55 -1.64
C THR A 357 -16.44 -16.23 -1.34
N THR A 358 -17.33 -17.17 -1.65
CA THR A 358 -18.79 -17.04 -1.45
C THR A 358 -19.41 -18.40 -1.15
N THR A 359 -20.72 -18.44 -0.88
CA THR A 359 -21.51 -19.68 -0.90
C THR A 359 -21.84 -20.13 -2.32
N GLY A 360 -22.08 -21.44 -2.49
CA GLY A 360 -22.39 -22.07 -3.79
C GLY A 360 -23.58 -21.46 -4.53
N ASP A 361 -24.55 -20.91 -3.79
CA ASP A 361 -25.78 -20.32 -4.32
C ASP A 361 -25.52 -19.04 -5.14
N HIS A 362 -24.41 -18.34 -4.87
CA HIS A 362 -24.06 -17.07 -5.53
C HIS A 362 -23.00 -17.19 -6.62
N VAL A 363 -22.51 -18.41 -6.92
CA VAL A 363 -21.43 -18.62 -7.90
C VAL A 363 -21.84 -18.15 -9.29
N GLY A 364 -23.08 -18.39 -9.71
CA GLY A 364 -23.58 -17.96 -11.02
C GLY A 364 -23.59 -16.44 -11.18
N ASP A 365 -24.02 -15.71 -10.15
CA ASP A 365 -24.11 -14.25 -10.18
C ASP A 365 -22.71 -13.61 -10.20
N ILE A 366 -21.77 -14.13 -9.40
CA ILE A 366 -20.39 -13.63 -9.36
C ILE A 366 -19.67 -13.90 -10.67
N THR A 367 -19.77 -15.12 -11.21
CA THR A 367 -19.13 -15.46 -12.49
C THR A 367 -19.71 -14.65 -13.64
N GLY A 368 -21.03 -14.44 -13.66
CA GLY A 368 -21.69 -13.56 -14.63
C GLY A 368 -21.23 -12.11 -14.53
N HIS A 369 -21.11 -11.57 -13.31
CA HIS A 369 -20.60 -10.21 -13.10
C HIS A 369 -19.15 -10.08 -13.56
N LEU A 370 -18.25 -10.98 -13.13
CA LEU A 370 -16.84 -10.97 -13.50
C LEU A 370 -16.65 -11.04 -15.02
N ALA A 371 -17.42 -11.88 -15.72
CA ALA A 371 -17.39 -11.93 -17.18
C ALA A 371 -17.87 -10.61 -17.82
N GLY A 372 -18.86 -9.95 -17.22
CA GLY A 372 -19.36 -8.64 -17.65
C GLY A 372 -18.32 -7.52 -17.53
N VAL A 373 -17.44 -7.59 -16.53
CA VAL A 373 -16.38 -6.61 -16.27
C VAL A 373 -15.02 -7.02 -16.86
N ARG A 374 -15.02 -7.76 -17.99
CA ARG A 374 -13.81 -8.19 -18.71
C ARG A 374 -12.88 -9.10 -17.88
N GLY A 375 -13.41 -9.76 -16.85
CA GLY A 375 -12.70 -10.73 -16.05
C GLY A 375 -12.49 -12.05 -16.80
N ARG A 376 -11.26 -12.58 -16.74
CA ARG A 376 -10.92 -13.93 -17.22
C ARG A 376 -10.95 -14.89 -16.03
N ILE A 377 -11.97 -15.74 -15.98
CA ILE A 377 -12.14 -16.71 -14.89
C ILE A 377 -11.24 -17.92 -15.17
N HIS A 378 -10.42 -18.29 -14.19
CA HIS A 378 -9.51 -19.44 -14.26
C HIS A 378 -10.16 -20.73 -13.75
N GLY A 379 -11.00 -20.61 -12.71
CA GLY A 379 -11.68 -21.77 -12.14
C GLY A 379 -12.47 -21.44 -10.87
N ASN A 380 -13.18 -22.46 -10.37
CA ASN A 380 -13.84 -22.43 -9.09
C ASN A 380 -13.49 -23.68 -8.27
N ASP A 381 -13.02 -23.48 -7.04
CA ASP A 381 -12.66 -24.55 -6.13
C ASP A 381 -13.59 -24.56 -4.92
N THR A 382 -14.04 -25.74 -4.53
CA THR A 382 -14.77 -25.90 -3.26
C THR A 382 -13.76 -25.92 -2.13
N VAL A 383 -13.83 -24.94 -1.22
CA VAL A 383 -12.86 -24.80 -0.12
C VAL A 383 -13.29 -25.65 1.08
N SER A 384 -14.52 -25.42 1.57
CA SER A 384 -15.09 -26.17 2.70
C SER A 384 -16.60 -26.01 2.77
N GLY A 385 -17.34 -27.09 3.01
CA GLY A 385 -18.80 -27.04 3.10
C GLY A 385 -19.43 -26.48 1.82
N ASN A 386 -20.23 -25.42 1.96
CA ASN A 386 -20.85 -24.70 0.83
C ASN A 386 -20.00 -23.52 0.33
N GLN A 387 -18.78 -23.31 0.83
CA GLN A 387 -17.93 -22.22 0.35
C GLN A 387 -17.20 -22.60 -0.94
N VAL A 388 -17.32 -21.72 -1.92
CA VAL A 388 -16.66 -21.78 -3.22
C VAL A 388 -15.75 -20.57 -3.36
N ARG A 389 -14.53 -20.82 -3.81
CA ARG A 389 -13.57 -19.79 -4.20
C ARG A 389 -13.49 -19.73 -5.72
N ILE A 390 -13.63 -18.53 -6.26
CA ILE A 390 -13.56 -18.24 -7.70
C ILE A 390 -12.29 -17.42 -7.92
N THR A 391 -11.46 -17.87 -8.85
CA THR A 391 -10.21 -17.20 -9.20
C THR A 391 -10.32 -16.58 -10.59
N ALA A 392 -9.97 -15.31 -10.72
CA ALA A 392 -10.05 -14.59 -11.99
C ALA A 392 -8.97 -13.51 -12.12
N GLU A 393 -8.63 -13.17 -13.36
CA GLU A 393 -7.88 -11.97 -13.71
C GLU A 393 -8.84 -10.87 -14.14
N VAL A 394 -8.77 -9.70 -13.52
CA VAL A 394 -9.69 -8.59 -13.81
C VAL A 394 -8.90 -7.29 -13.95
N PRO A 395 -9.19 -6.44 -14.94
CA PRO A 395 -8.61 -5.11 -15.00
C PRO A 395 -8.95 -4.29 -13.76
N VAL A 396 -7.94 -3.69 -13.12
CA VAL A 396 -8.14 -2.86 -11.90
C VAL A 396 -9.11 -1.71 -12.15
N SER A 397 -9.18 -1.24 -13.40
CA SER A 397 -10.10 -0.20 -13.85
C SER A 397 -11.58 -0.52 -13.63
N GLU A 398 -11.92 -1.81 -13.54
CA GLU A 398 -13.30 -2.29 -13.35
C GLU A 398 -13.59 -2.69 -11.89
N LEU A 399 -12.60 -2.62 -10.99
CA LEU A 399 -12.70 -3.12 -9.61
C LEU A 399 -13.00 -2.04 -8.56
N GLY A 400 -13.16 -0.77 -8.96
CA GLY A 400 -13.29 0.36 -8.02
C GLY A 400 -14.40 0.19 -6.97
N ASP A 401 -15.58 -0.26 -7.40
CA ASP A 401 -16.75 -0.47 -6.54
C ASP A 401 -17.04 -1.95 -6.26
N TYR A 402 -16.10 -2.85 -6.57
CA TYR A 402 -16.34 -4.28 -6.56
C TYR A 402 -16.79 -4.80 -5.19
N GLN A 403 -16.28 -4.24 -4.10
CA GLN A 403 -16.71 -4.61 -2.75
C GLN A 403 -18.21 -4.37 -2.50
N THR A 404 -18.73 -3.22 -2.95
CA THR A 404 -20.15 -2.86 -2.78
C THR A 404 -21.02 -3.76 -3.66
N THR A 405 -20.57 -4.02 -4.89
CA THR A 405 -21.25 -4.93 -5.81
C THR A 405 -21.28 -6.36 -5.28
N LEU A 406 -20.15 -6.88 -4.79
CA LEU A 406 -20.06 -8.22 -4.22
C LEU A 406 -21.00 -8.41 -3.04
N LYS A 407 -21.05 -7.44 -2.11
CA LYS A 407 -21.99 -7.49 -0.98
C LYS A 407 -23.44 -7.51 -1.45
N SER A 408 -23.76 -6.75 -2.49
CA SER A 408 -25.12 -6.70 -3.05
C SER A 408 -25.51 -8.03 -3.71
N LEU A 409 -24.59 -8.68 -4.42
CA LEU A 409 -24.82 -9.96 -5.09
C LEU A 409 -24.92 -11.14 -4.10
N THR A 410 -24.22 -11.07 -2.98
CA THR A 410 -24.07 -12.19 -2.02
C THR A 410 -24.84 -12.00 -0.72
N GLY A 411 -25.66 -10.94 -0.62
CA GLY A 411 -26.32 -10.58 0.65
C GLY A 411 -25.33 -10.25 1.79
N GLY A 412 -24.08 -9.97 1.46
CA GLY A 412 -23.00 -9.69 2.42
C GLY A 412 -22.13 -10.89 2.81
N GLU A 413 -22.39 -12.09 2.28
CA GLU A 413 -21.62 -13.31 2.61
C GLU A 413 -20.33 -13.46 1.80
N GLY A 414 -20.16 -12.70 0.72
CA GLY A 414 -18.99 -12.72 -0.14
C GLY A 414 -17.81 -11.91 0.40
N ALA A 415 -16.61 -12.48 0.28
CA ALA A 415 -15.34 -11.78 0.51
C ALA A 415 -14.45 -11.90 -0.73
N PHE A 416 -13.55 -10.95 -0.95
CA PHE A 416 -12.56 -11.06 -2.00
C PHE A 416 -11.20 -10.52 -1.56
N THR A 417 -10.15 -11.02 -2.21
CA THR A 417 -8.80 -10.47 -2.15
C THR A 417 -8.35 -10.16 -3.58
N MET A 418 -7.44 -9.21 -3.73
CA MET A 418 -6.81 -8.94 -5.02
C MET A 418 -5.33 -8.59 -4.84
N ALA A 419 -4.53 -8.96 -5.85
CA ALA A 419 -3.13 -8.59 -5.95
C ALA A 419 -2.81 -8.18 -7.39
N PHE A 420 -1.89 -7.22 -7.57
CA PHE A 420 -1.36 -6.91 -8.90
C PHE A 420 -0.69 -8.15 -9.47
N ASP A 421 -0.98 -8.47 -10.74
CA ASP A 421 -0.38 -9.61 -11.43
C ASP A 421 0.51 -9.12 -12.58
N HIS A 422 -0.08 -8.51 -13.61
CA HIS A 422 0.67 -8.04 -14.78
C HIS A 422 -0.01 -6.85 -15.48
N TYR A 423 0.60 -6.37 -16.56
CA TYR A 423 0.02 -5.38 -17.47
C TYR A 423 -0.41 -6.03 -18.78
N ASP A 424 -1.66 -5.81 -19.20
CA ASP A 424 -2.19 -6.28 -20.48
C ASP A 424 -2.67 -5.10 -21.34
N ALA A 425 -2.79 -5.32 -22.65
CA ALA A 425 -3.24 -4.30 -23.60
C ALA A 425 -4.69 -3.90 -23.34
N VAL A 426 -4.94 -2.59 -23.30
CA VAL A 426 -6.32 -2.10 -23.18
C VAL A 426 -7.12 -2.37 -24.46
N PRO A 427 -8.45 -2.54 -24.36
CA PRO A 427 -9.30 -2.63 -25.54
C PRO A 427 -9.19 -1.37 -26.43
N PRO A 428 -9.38 -1.49 -27.76
CA PRO A 428 -9.23 -0.37 -28.70
C PRO A 428 -10.08 0.86 -28.36
N ASP A 429 -11.27 0.67 -27.80
CA ASP A 429 -12.16 1.78 -27.43
C ASP A 429 -11.67 2.52 -26.19
N VAL A 430 -11.12 1.79 -25.21
CA VAL A 430 -10.46 2.38 -24.03
C VAL A 430 -9.22 3.15 -24.46
N GLN A 431 -8.40 2.57 -25.35
CA GLN A 431 -7.22 3.25 -25.88
C GLN A 431 -7.56 4.58 -26.54
N LYS A 432 -8.58 4.61 -27.40
CA LYS A 432 -9.02 5.85 -28.07
C LYS A 432 -9.47 6.91 -27.07
N ARG A 433 -10.21 6.52 -26.03
CA ARG A 433 -10.65 7.44 -24.97
C ARG A 433 -9.46 8.05 -24.22
N LEU A 434 -8.52 7.21 -23.77
CA LEU A 434 -7.34 7.67 -23.02
C LEU A 434 -6.47 8.63 -23.86
N ILE A 435 -6.31 8.36 -25.15
CA ILE A 435 -5.60 9.26 -26.08
C ILE A 435 -6.30 10.62 -26.24
N GLN A 436 -7.64 10.64 -26.26
CA GLN A 436 -8.40 11.88 -26.38
C GLN A 436 -8.38 12.73 -25.09
N GLU A 437 -8.33 12.07 -23.93
CA GLU A 437 -8.20 12.72 -22.63
C GLU A 437 -6.79 13.32 -22.44
N PHE A 438 -5.78 12.75 -23.10
CA PHE A 438 -4.42 13.27 -23.05
C PHE A 438 -4.30 14.60 -23.80
N ARG A 439 -3.97 15.65 -23.05
CA ARG A 439 -3.55 16.93 -23.60
C ARG A 439 -2.02 16.99 -23.53
N PRO A 440 -1.30 16.84 -24.65
CA PRO A 440 0.14 16.99 -24.63
C PRO A 440 0.49 18.40 -24.11
N SER A 441 1.39 18.45 -23.13
CA SER A 441 2.00 19.71 -22.71
C SER A 441 2.84 20.25 -23.86
N ASP A 442 2.42 21.38 -24.44
CA ASP A 442 3.15 22.10 -25.49
C ASP A 442 4.43 22.70 -24.90
N ASP A 443 5.55 21.95 -24.95
CA ASP A 443 6.92 22.45 -24.72
C ASP A 443 7.89 22.03 -25.84
#